data_AF-A0A926JPJ0-F1
#
_entry.id   AF-A0A926JPJ0-F1
#
_cell.length_a   1.000
_cell.length_b   1.000
_cell.length_c   1.000
_cell.angle_alpha   90.00
_cell.angle_beta   90.00
_cell.angle_gamma   90.00
#
_symmetry.space_group_name_H-M   'P 1'
#
loop_
_entity.id
_entity.type
_entity.pdbx_description
1 polymer ?
#
loop_
_entity_poly.entity_id
_entity_poly.type
_entity_poly.pdbx_seq_one_letter_code
_entity_poly.pdbx_strand_id
1 'polypeptide(L)'
;MTKIPEKKEDRHQTENAVAIMAFIIVVFAISDYSLYTGWIFLLLGIIQFVDLYKNMYLKYKRIRKNGVETTGIVTGYAGTLHLYYPIIKYQTTDNSWVTAKYGHGFNFKTYKPGNKVRIRYNPDRPQDIIIVPDFLRSLTPWITLIFSLSVITAGIYIIIKQSG
;
A
#
# COMPACT_ATOMS: atom_id res chain seq x y z
N MET A 1 71.28 -18.92 -20.12
CA MET A 1 70.31 -17.99 -20.75
C MET A 1 69.04 -18.75 -21.03
N THR A 2 68.05 -18.60 -20.15
CA THR A 2 66.78 -19.33 -20.21
C THR A 2 65.79 -18.50 -21.04
N LYS A 3 65.39 -18.98 -22.23
CA LYS A 3 64.38 -18.30 -23.05
C LYS A 3 63.03 -18.41 -22.36
N ILE A 4 62.49 -17.27 -21.93
CA ILE A 4 61.12 -17.17 -21.42
C ILE A 4 60.18 -17.35 -22.63
N PRO A 5 59.24 -18.31 -22.61
CA PRO A 5 58.30 -18.48 -23.70
C PRO A 5 57.35 -17.28 -23.76
N GLU A 6 57.32 -16.63 -24.92
CA GLU A 6 56.41 -15.54 -25.23
C GLU A 6 54.98 -16.08 -25.25
N LYS A 7 54.22 -15.80 -24.19
CA LYS A 7 52.81 -16.14 -24.08
C LYS A 7 52.06 -15.34 -25.15
N LYS A 8 51.69 -16.00 -26.25
CA LYS A 8 50.73 -15.47 -27.23
C LYS A 8 49.37 -15.39 -26.52
N GLU A 9 49.19 -14.34 -25.74
CA GLU A 9 47.90 -13.93 -25.21
C GLU A 9 47.00 -13.68 -26.43
N ASP A 10 45.91 -14.45 -26.51
CA ASP A 10 45.02 -14.53 -27.67
C ASP A 10 44.44 -13.16 -28.00
N ARG A 11 45.01 -12.50 -29.02
CA ARG A 11 44.47 -11.24 -29.57
C ARG A 11 42.98 -11.35 -29.93
N HIS A 12 42.53 -12.54 -30.32
CA HIS A 12 41.12 -12.80 -30.56
C HIS A 12 40.25 -12.70 -29.30
N GLN A 13 40.77 -13.03 -28.12
CA GLN A 13 40.04 -12.90 -26.86
C GLN A 13 39.86 -11.42 -26.48
N THR A 14 40.87 -10.59 -26.72
CA THR A 14 40.78 -9.14 -26.50
C THR A 14 39.83 -8.45 -27.48
N GLU A 15 39.83 -8.85 -28.75
CA GLU A 15 38.92 -8.28 -29.76
C GLU A 15 37.45 -8.61 -29.45
N ASN A 16 37.18 -9.86 -29.05
CA ASN A 16 35.83 -10.27 -28.65
C ASN A 16 35.35 -9.54 -27.39
N ALA A 17 36.24 -9.35 -26.40
CA ALA A 17 35.90 -8.62 -25.18
C ALA A 17 35.57 -7.15 -25.45
N VAL A 18 36.32 -6.50 -26.35
CA VAL A 18 36.07 -5.10 -26.74
C VAL A 18 34.75 -4.97 -27.51
N ALA A 19 34.45 -5.90 -28.42
CA ALA A 19 33.19 -5.92 -29.16
C ALA A 19 31.97 -6.12 -28.23
N ILE A 20 32.08 -7.03 -27.25
CA ILE A 20 31.02 -7.27 -26.25
C ILE A 20 30.82 -6.02 -25.39
N MET A 21 31.90 -5.38 -24.91
CA MET A 21 31.81 -4.15 -24.13
C MET A 21 31.19 -2.99 -24.91
N ALA A 22 31.57 -2.83 -26.18
CA ALA A 22 30.97 -1.82 -27.06
C ALA A 22 29.48 -2.08 -27.31
N PHE A 23 29.09 -3.34 -27.52
CA PHE A 23 27.69 -3.73 -27.69
C PHE A 23 26.87 -3.44 -26.43
N ILE A 24 27.40 -3.74 -25.24
CA ILE A 24 26.74 -3.43 -23.96
C ILE A 24 26.55 -1.92 -23.82
N ILE A 25 27.58 -1.11 -24.07
CA ILE A 25 27.49 0.36 -23.98
C ILE A 25 26.46 0.90 -24.97
N VAL A 26 26.41 0.37 -26.20
CA VAL A 26 25.44 0.77 -27.22
C VAL A 26 24.02 0.35 -26.84
N VAL A 27 23.82 -0.85 -26.30
CA VAL A 27 22.50 -1.30 -25.79
C VAL A 27 22.04 -0.40 -24.64
N PHE A 28 22.92 -0.06 -23.70
CA PHE A 28 22.63 0.88 -22.62
C PHE A 28 22.40 2.32 -23.12
N ALA A 29 23.07 2.74 -24.20
CA ALA A 29 22.91 4.07 -24.79
C ALA A 29 21.66 4.20 -25.68
N ILE A 30 21.21 3.11 -26.32
CA ILE A 30 20.00 3.04 -27.15
C ILE A 30 18.76 2.79 -26.28
N SER A 31 18.91 2.08 -25.16
CA SER A 31 17.81 1.94 -24.21
C SER A 31 17.59 3.29 -23.52
N ASP A 32 16.47 3.93 -23.81
CA ASP A 32 16.06 5.16 -23.14
C ASP A 32 16.16 4.95 -21.61
N TYR A 33 17.18 5.55 -20.98
CA TYR A 33 17.39 5.48 -19.52
C TYR A 33 16.13 5.92 -18.74
N SER A 34 15.23 6.68 -19.39
CA SER A 34 13.90 7.04 -18.89
C SER A 34 12.99 5.84 -18.61
N LEU A 35 13.12 4.74 -19.36
CA LEU A 35 12.30 3.53 -19.17
C LEU A 35 12.71 2.80 -17.88
N TYR A 36 14.02 2.55 -17.70
CA TYR A 36 14.52 1.83 -16.52
C TYR A 36 14.40 2.64 -15.23
N THR A 37 14.64 3.95 -15.29
CA THR A 37 14.42 4.82 -14.13
C THR A 37 12.96 4.79 -13.69
N GLY A 38 12.00 4.79 -14.62
CA GLY A 38 10.58 4.63 -14.33
C GLY A 38 10.25 3.34 -13.56
N TRP A 39 10.79 2.20 -14.01
CA TRP A 39 10.59 0.91 -13.33
C TRP A 39 11.19 0.87 -11.92
N ILE A 40 12.36 1.48 -11.70
CA ILE A 40 13.00 1.55 -10.38
C ILE A 40 12.15 2.36 -9.40
N PHE A 41 11.66 3.54 -9.80
CA PHE A 41 10.77 4.35 -8.96
C PHE A 41 9.45 3.64 -8.65
N LEU A 42 8.90 2.90 -9.63
CA LEU A 42 7.69 2.10 -9.42
C LEU A 42 7.92 0.99 -8.38
N LEU A 43 9.03 0.25 -8.47
CA LEU A 43 9.37 -0.80 -7.50
C LEU A 43 9.60 -0.23 -6.11
N LEU A 44 10.33 0.88 -5.99
CA LEU A 44 10.53 1.57 -4.71
C LEU A 44 9.21 2.06 -4.10
N GLY A 45 8.32 2.61 -4.93
CA GLY A 45 6.98 3.03 -4.54
C GLY A 45 6.14 1.86 -4.01
N ILE A 46 6.17 0.71 -4.70
CA ILE A 46 5.46 -0.50 -4.25
C ILE A 46 6.00 -0.99 -2.91
N ILE A 47 7.32 -1.08 -2.74
CA ILE A 47 7.94 -1.55 -1.49
C ILE A 47 7.53 -0.67 -0.31
N GLN A 48 7.67 0.66 -0.46
CA GLN A 48 7.27 1.60 0.59
C GLN A 48 5.77 1.51 0.91
N PHE A 49 4.93 1.36 -0.12
CA PHE A 49 3.50 1.21 0.05
C PHE A 49 3.14 -0.09 0.79
N VAL A 50 3.79 -1.20 0.46
CA VAL A 50 3.58 -2.50 1.12
C VAL A 50 3.98 -2.43 2.60
N ASP A 51 5.12 -1.82 2.94
CA ASP A 51 5.58 -1.71 4.33
C ASP A 51 4.64 -0.84 5.17
N LEU A 52 4.21 0.30 4.63
CA LEU A 52 3.24 1.18 5.28
C LEU A 52 1.92 0.45 5.52
N TYR A 53 1.41 -0.24 4.49
CA TYR A 53 0.15 -0.95 4.55
C TYR A 53 0.21 -2.13 5.52
N LYS A 54 1.32 -2.88 5.55
CA LYS A 54 1.53 -4.02 6.44
C LYS A 54 1.45 -3.61 7.90
N ASN A 55 2.12 -2.52 8.30
CA ASN A 55 2.10 -2.05 9.68
C ASN A 55 0.69 -1.62 10.12
N MET A 56 -0.04 -0.90 9.27
CA MET A 56 -1.44 -0.54 9.51
C MET A 56 -2.34 -1.79 9.59
N TYR A 57 -2.17 -2.72 8.65
CA TYR A 57 -2.95 -3.95 8.58
C TYR A 57 -2.73 -4.86 9.80
N LEU A 58 -1.49 -5.02 10.27
CA LEU A 58 -1.17 -5.85 11.43
C LEU A 58 -1.77 -5.26 12.71
N LYS A 59 -1.71 -3.94 12.89
CA LYS A 59 -2.37 -3.25 14.01
C LYS A 59 -3.87 -3.48 13.97
N TYR A 60 -4.50 -3.29 12.81
CA TYR A 60 -5.93 -3.52 12.60
C TYR A 60 -6.32 -4.98 12.88
N LYS A 61 -5.55 -5.94 12.36
CA LYS A 61 -5.78 -7.39 12.56
C LYS A 61 -5.71 -7.78 14.02
N ARG A 62 -4.75 -7.23 14.78
CA ARG A 62 -4.62 -7.48 16.22
C ARG A 62 -5.84 -6.99 16.99
N ILE A 63 -6.25 -5.75 16.76
CA ILE A 63 -7.44 -5.18 17.42
C ILE A 63 -8.69 -5.94 16.98
N ARG A 64 -8.82 -6.31 15.70
CA ARG A 64 -9.97 -7.08 15.22
C ARG A 64 -10.09 -8.46 15.88
N LYS A 65 -8.97 -9.14 16.14
CA LYS A 65 -8.96 -10.50 16.72
C LYS A 65 -9.11 -10.49 18.24
N ASN A 66 -8.41 -9.59 18.92
CA ASN A 66 -8.27 -9.63 20.38
C ASN A 66 -8.91 -8.44 21.10
N GLY A 67 -9.40 -7.44 20.36
CA GLY A 67 -9.97 -6.25 20.95
C GLY A 67 -11.36 -6.49 21.51
N VAL A 68 -11.72 -5.68 22.50
CA VAL A 68 -13.01 -5.74 23.18
C VAL A 68 -13.98 -4.80 22.48
N GLU A 69 -15.17 -5.32 22.16
CA GLU A 69 -16.21 -4.54 21.48
C GLU A 69 -17.05 -3.76 22.50
N THR A 70 -17.31 -2.48 22.21
CA THR A 70 -18.14 -1.60 23.03
C THR A 70 -18.81 -0.53 22.17
N THR A 71 -19.73 0.21 22.76
CA THR A 71 -20.38 1.35 22.10
C THR A 71 -19.69 2.64 22.53
N GLY A 72 -19.18 3.38 21.55
CA GLY A 72 -18.63 4.71 21.74
C GLY A 72 -19.58 5.80 21.27
N ILE A 73 -19.38 7.02 21.77
CA ILE A 73 -20.09 8.22 21.34
C ILE A 73 -19.07 9.15 20.69
N VAL A 74 -19.38 9.63 19.50
CA VAL A 74 -18.57 10.66 18.84
C VAL A 74 -18.76 11.97 19.59
N THR A 75 -17.70 12.54 20.15
CA THR A 75 -17.77 13.79 20.93
C THR A 75 -17.28 15.00 20.15
N GLY A 76 -16.53 14.79 19.07
CA GLY A 76 -16.00 15.86 18.26
C GLY A 76 -15.07 15.35 17.18
N TYR A 77 -14.22 16.25 16.70
CA TYR A 77 -13.25 15.95 15.65
C TYR A 77 -11.89 16.55 15.98
N ALA A 78 -10.84 15.86 15.55
CA ALA A 78 -9.48 16.38 15.55
C ALA A 78 -8.94 16.40 14.12
N GLY A 79 -8.24 17.45 13.71
CA GLY A 79 -7.57 17.53 12.41
C GLY A 79 -7.73 18.87 11.70
N THR A 80 -7.52 18.87 10.38
CA THR A 80 -7.59 20.06 9.51
C THR A 80 -8.82 20.01 8.60
N LEU A 81 -9.06 21.09 7.83
CA LEU A 81 -10.22 21.23 6.94
C LEU A 81 -10.40 20.04 5.96
N HIS A 82 -9.30 19.39 5.58
CA HIS A 82 -9.30 18.27 4.62
C HIS A 82 -9.14 16.89 5.28
N LEU A 83 -8.72 16.83 6.55
CA LEU A 83 -8.42 15.59 7.28
C LEU A 83 -8.95 15.71 8.70
N TYR A 84 -10.16 15.22 8.94
CA TYR A 84 -10.78 15.20 10.26
C TYR A 84 -11.04 13.78 10.72
N TYR A 85 -10.73 13.54 12.00
CA TYR A 85 -10.79 12.26 12.67
C TYR A 85 -11.79 12.35 13.82
N PRO A 86 -12.79 11.46 13.89
CA PRO A 86 -13.74 11.51 15.00
C PRO A 86 -13.02 11.20 16.32
N ILE A 87 -13.33 11.99 17.33
CA ILE A 87 -12.97 11.74 18.72
C ILE A 87 -14.11 10.94 19.32
N ILE A 88 -13.79 9.77 19.87
CA ILE A 88 -14.77 8.84 20.40
C ILE A 88 -14.54 8.69 21.91
N LYS A 89 -15.58 8.99 22.68
CA LYS A 89 -15.63 8.73 24.11
C LYS A 89 -16.39 7.45 24.38
N TYR A 90 -15.82 6.56 25.17
CA TYR A 90 -16.42 5.28 25.49
C TYR A 90 -15.98 4.79 26.87
N GLN A 91 -16.66 3.77 27.36
CA GLN A 91 -16.34 3.14 28.64
C GLN A 91 -15.68 1.78 28.39
N THR A 92 -14.55 1.55 29.03
CA THR A 92 -13.80 0.29 29.03
C THR A 92 -14.43 -0.71 30.02
N THR A 93 -13.99 -1.97 29.99
CA THR A 93 -14.54 -3.04 30.83
C THR A 93 -14.27 -2.86 32.32
N ASP A 94 -13.28 -2.04 32.69
CA ASP A 94 -12.97 -1.64 34.06
C ASP A 94 -13.77 -0.40 34.52
N ASN A 95 -14.81 -0.01 33.77
CA ASN A 95 -15.63 1.17 33.98
C ASN A 95 -14.92 2.52 33.85
N SER A 96 -13.69 2.59 33.36
CA SER A 96 -13.01 3.86 33.10
C SER A 96 -13.49 4.52 31.80
N TRP A 97 -13.50 5.86 31.78
CA TRP A 97 -13.88 6.63 30.58
C TRP A 97 -12.64 6.99 29.78
N VAL A 98 -12.63 6.58 28.51
CA VAL A 98 -11.53 6.84 27.59
C VAL A 98 -12.03 7.71 26.43
N THR A 99 -11.24 8.71 26.08
CA THR A 99 -11.43 9.53 24.89
C THR A 99 -10.31 9.23 23.91
N ALA A 100 -10.63 8.62 22.78
CA ALA A 100 -9.66 8.18 21.79
C ALA A 100 -9.93 8.83 20.43
N LYS A 101 -8.85 9.26 19.76
CA LYS A 101 -8.91 9.74 18.38
C LYS A 101 -8.90 8.53 17.45
N TYR A 102 -9.89 8.42 16.56
CA TYR A 102 -9.87 7.38 15.56
C TYR A 102 -8.79 7.67 14.50
N GLY A 103 -7.71 6.89 14.48
CA GLY A 103 -6.52 7.19 13.68
C GLY A 103 -6.53 6.65 12.24
N HIS A 104 -7.62 6.06 11.76
CA HIS A 104 -7.58 5.27 10.51
C HIS A 104 -8.69 5.65 9.53
N GLY A 105 -8.35 6.42 8.49
CA GLY A 105 -9.11 6.62 7.24
C GLY A 105 -9.11 8.06 6.76
N PHE A 106 -9.44 8.26 5.48
CA PHE A 106 -9.23 9.53 4.76
C PHE A 106 -10.49 10.38 4.56
N ASN A 107 -11.69 9.92 4.98
CA ASN A 107 -12.92 10.69 4.74
C ASN A 107 -14.05 10.28 5.71
N PHE A 108 -14.24 11.04 6.81
CA PHE A 108 -15.17 10.67 7.90
C PHE A 108 -16.45 11.50 7.98
N LYS A 109 -16.90 12.11 6.87
CA LYS A 109 -18.08 13.00 6.83
C LYS A 109 -19.37 12.31 7.30
N THR A 110 -19.33 10.98 7.43
CA THR A 110 -20.42 10.11 7.92
C THR A 110 -20.66 10.20 9.43
N TYR A 111 -19.66 10.53 10.25
CA TYR A 111 -19.81 10.51 11.72
C TYR A 111 -20.06 11.91 12.24
N LYS A 112 -21.13 12.13 13.01
CA LYS A 112 -21.51 13.40 13.66
C LYS A 112 -21.38 13.30 15.18
N PRO A 113 -21.07 14.40 15.90
CA PRO A 113 -21.10 14.40 17.35
C PRO A 113 -22.47 13.92 17.86
N GLY A 114 -22.47 13.13 18.92
CA GLY A 114 -23.65 12.46 19.47
C GLY A 114 -23.99 11.13 18.79
N ASN A 115 -23.40 10.78 17.64
CA ASN A 115 -23.60 9.46 17.06
C ASN A 115 -22.99 8.36 17.94
N LYS A 116 -23.78 7.31 18.17
CA LYS A 116 -23.29 6.07 18.75
C LYS A 116 -22.66 5.23 17.64
N VAL A 117 -21.47 4.71 17.91
CA VAL A 117 -20.72 3.89 16.97
C VAL A 117 -20.20 2.66 17.68
N ARG A 118 -20.26 1.51 16.99
CA ARG A 118 -19.63 0.28 17.48
C ARG A 118 -18.13 0.39 17.27
N ILE A 119 -17.38 0.23 18.35
CA ILE A 119 -15.93 0.25 18.30
C ILE A 119 -15.37 -1.02 18.91
N ARG A 120 -14.14 -1.33 18.53
CA ARG A 120 -13.33 -2.33 19.21
C ARG A 120 -12.03 -1.68 19.66
N TYR A 121 -11.68 -1.81 20.93
CA TYR A 121 -10.47 -1.22 21.50
C TYR A 121 -9.47 -2.29 21.92
N ASN A 122 -8.19 -1.94 21.96
CA ASN A 122 -7.16 -2.80 22.53
C ASN A 122 -7.17 -2.66 24.07
N PRO A 123 -7.43 -3.72 24.86
CA PRO A 123 -7.41 -3.62 26.32
C PRO A 123 -6.04 -3.19 26.88
N ASP A 124 -4.94 -3.57 26.23
CA ASP A 124 -3.59 -3.18 26.66
C ASP A 124 -3.28 -1.70 26.36
N ARG A 125 -3.99 -1.12 25.38
CA ARG A 125 -3.84 0.28 24.95
C ARG A 125 -5.20 0.85 24.53
N PRO A 126 -6.05 1.32 25.47
CA PRO A 126 -7.40 1.79 25.15
C PRO A 126 -7.47 2.97 24.17
N GLN A 127 -6.37 3.70 23.96
CA GLN A 127 -6.28 4.72 22.92
C GLN A 127 -6.38 4.13 21.49
N ASP A 128 -6.00 2.86 21.32
CA ASP A 128 -6.01 2.16 20.04
C ASP A 128 -7.40 1.57 19.79
N ILE A 129 -8.18 2.27 18.96
CA ILE A 129 -9.55 1.89 18.61
C ILE A 129 -9.72 1.66 17.12
N ILE A 130 -10.63 0.74 16.77
CA ILE A 130 -11.18 0.59 15.42
C ILE A 130 -12.69 0.79 15.46
N ILE A 131 -13.23 1.52 14.48
CA ILE A 131 -14.68 1.55 14.27
C ILE A 131 -15.05 0.29 13.51
N VAL A 132 -16.02 -0.47 14.02
CA VAL A 132 -16.53 -1.66 13.35
C VAL A 132 -17.48 -1.16 12.25
N PRO A 133 -17.16 -1.38 10.95
CA PRO A 133 -18.05 -0.98 9.88
C PRO A 133 -19.36 -1.78 9.97
N ASP A 134 -20.47 -1.10 9.71
CA ASP A 134 -21.74 -1.79 9.49
C ASP A 134 -21.64 -2.68 8.24
N PHE A 135 -22.41 -3.77 8.22
CA PHE A 135 -22.37 -4.81 7.18
C PHE A 135 -22.36 -4.23 5.75
N LEU A 136 -23.19 -3.22 5.49
CA LEU A 136 -23.27 -2.54 4.18
C LEU A 136 -21.96 -1.84 3.78
N ARG A 137 -21.19 -1.32 4.73
CA ARG A 137 -19.92 -0.64 4.49
C ARG A 137 -18.76 -1.62 4.23
N SER A 138 -18.94 -2.89 4.60
CA SER A 138 -17.99 -3.96 4.28
C SER A 138 -18.08 -4.42 2.81
N LEU A 139 -19.15 -4.07 2.09
CA LEU A 139 -19.38 -4.50 0.70
C LEU A 139 -18.73 -3.57 -0.34
N THR A 140 -18.39 -2.35 0.04
CA THR A 140 -17.79 -1.35 -0.86
C THR A 140 -16.58 -1.86 -1.65
N PRO A 141 -15.56 -2.53 -1.06
CA PRO A 141 -14.42 -3.03 -1.82
C PRO A 141 -14.80 -4.11 -2.85
N TRP A 142 -15.84 -4.91 -2.58
CA TRP A 142 -16.32 -5.93 -3.51
C TRP A 142 -17.01 -5.30 -4.72
N ILE A 143 -17.83 -4.27 -4.49
CA ILE A 143 -18.52 -3.54 -5.57
C ILE A 143 -17.49 -2.87 -6.49
N THR A 144 -16.47 -2.22 -5.93
CA THR A 144 -15.40 -1.59 -6.73
C THR A 144 -14.61 -2.63 -7.52
N LEU A 145 -14.31 -3.79 -6.93
CA LEU A 145 -13.61 -4.87 -7.62
C LEU A 145 -14.39 -5.38 -8.83
N ILE A 146 -15.69 -5.66 -8.65
CA ILE A 146 -16.58 -6.14 -9.72
C ILE A 146 -16.69 -5.10 -10.84
N PHE A 147 -16.80 -3.82 -10.48
CA PHE A 147 -16.85 -2.73 -11.46
C PHE A 147 -15.54 -2.56 -12.23
N SER A 148 -14.37 -2.66 -11.57
CA SER A 148 -13.08 -2.62 -12.26
C SER A 148 -12.92 -3.81 -13.23
N LEU A 149 -13.34 -5.01 -12.81
CA LEU A 149 -13.28 -6.20 -13.66
C LEU A 149 -14.18 -6.05 -14.90
N SER A 150 -15.38 -5.49 -14.74
CA SER A 150 -16.32 -5.31 -15.85
C SER A 150 -15.81 -4.31 -16.88
N VAL A 151 -15.19 -3.20 -16.45
CA VAL A 151 -14.57 -2.22 -17.33
C VAL A 151 -13.41 -2.82 -18.13
N ILE A 152 -12.53 -3.60 -17.49
CA ILE A 152 -11.43 -4.29 -18.17
C ILE A 152 -11.96 -5.27 -19.22
N THR A 153 -12.97 -6.07 -18.85
CA THR A 153 -13.57 -7.05 -19.75
C THR A 153 -14.22 -6.37 -20.96
N ALA A 154 -14.95 -5.27 -20.75
CA ALA A 154 -15.54 -4.48 -21.84
C ALA A 154 -14.48 -3.89 -22.77
N GLY A 155 -13.36 -3.39 -22.23
CA GLY A 155 -12.24 -2.87 -23.02
C GLY A 155 -11.61 -3.94 -23.92
N ILE A 156 -11.36 -5.14 -23.36
CA ILE A 156 -10.83 -6.28 -24.13
C ILE A 156 -11.78 -6.67 -25.26
N TYR A 157 -13.10 -6.74 -24.97
CA TYR A 157 -14.11 -7.09 -25.96
C TYR A 157 -14.14 -6.11 -27.15
N ILE A 158 -14.04 -4.81 -26.90
CA ILE A 158 -14.02 -3.79 -27.95
C ILE A 158 -12.78 -3.93 -28.85
N ILE A 159 -11.61 -4.19 -28.25
CA ILE A 159 -10.34 -4.39 -29.00
C ILE A 159 -10.46 -5.60 -29.93
N ILE A 160 -10.94 -6.74 -29.41
CA ILE A 160 -11.12 -7.97 -30.21
C ILE A 160 -12.05 -7.71 -31.39
N LYS A 161 -13.17 -7.01 -31.16
CA LYS A 161 -14.15 -6.70 -32.21
C LYS A 161 -13.65 -5.72 -33.28
N GLN A 162 -12.69 -4.85 -32.96
CA GLN A 162 -12.08 -3.94 -33.95
C GLN A 162 -10.97 -4.61 -34.77
N SER A 163 -10.38 -5.68 -34.25
CA SER A 163 -9.26 -6.40 -34.90
C SER A 163 -9.68 -7.51 -35.88
N GLY A 164 -10.97 -7.82 -35.99
CA GLY A 164 -11.52 -8.81 -36.93
C GLY A 164 -12.60 -8.21 -37.81
#